data_AF-A0A0R0HRN5-F1
#
_entry.id   AF-A0A0R0HRN5-F1
#
_cell.length_a   1.000
_cell.length_b   1.000
_cell.length_c   1.000
_cell.angle_alpha   90.00
_cell.angle_beta   90.00
_cell.angle_gamma   90.00
#
_symmetry.space_group_name_H-M   'P 1'
#
loop_
_entity.id
_entity.type
_entity.pdbx_description
1 polymer ?
#
loop_
_entity_poly.entity_id
_entity_poly.type
_entity_poly.pdbx_seq_one_letter_code
_entity_poly.pdbx_strand_id
1 'polypeptide(L)'
;MLGLGCLNLNRFSHFPSTPSLPSSRSDLLKVASHRFALSATKTQQSSVTKPQSTSTAIIEIDNPASVKRQLAQLFDLSLRETVPDEPHVVPLVDACAVKGGAKFGDYQCNNAMGIWSRMKGKQTGFRGPPAIGQAIINNLPPSEMIDSCSVAGPGFVNVVLSKKWIAENFSPAPPRNATMSDPPVNTVPSSGDTGSTPIRQCATACSFVSECYIFALDL
;
A
#
# COMPACT_ATOMS: atom_id res chain seq x y z
N MET A 1 28.33 7.50 42.59
CA MET A 1 29.53 6.92 41.96
C MET A 1 29.23 6.83 40.48
N LEU A 2 29.47 7.91 39.71
CA LEU A 2 30.65 8.15 38.85
C LEU A 2 30.73 7.12 37.70
N GLY A 3 30.80 7.44 36.40
CA GLY A 3 30.91 8.65 35.59
C GLY A 3 30.53 8.27 34.13
N LEU A 4 30.00 9.17 33.28
CA LEU A 4 30.63 10.24 32.49
C LEU A 4 31.71 9.81 31.47
N GLY A 5 31.42 10.09 30.20
CA GLY A 5 32.36 10.37 29.12
C GLY A 5 31.72 10.18 27.73
N CYS A 6 31.98 10.93 26.66
CA CYS A 6 32.65 12.20 26.41
C CYS A 6 32.18 12.72 25.03
N LEU A 7 32.37 14.02 24.84
CA LEU A 7 31.97 14.93 23.75
C LEU A 7 32.53 14.60 22.35
N ASN A 8 31.88 15.10 21.30
CA ASN A 8 32.61 15.77 20.19
C ASN A 8 31.74 16.83 19.48
N LEU A 9 32.32 18.02 19.31
CA LEU A 9 31.79 19.19 18.62
C LEU A 9 32.85 19.67 17.63
N ASN A 10 32.47 19.92 16.37
CA ASN A 10 33.21 20.73 15.39
C ASN A 10 32.19 21.24 14.38
N ARG A 11 32.28 22.42 13.75
CA ARG A 11 33.04 23.65 13.95
C ARG A 11 32.54 24.61 12.85
N PHE A 12 32.27 25.85 13.27
CA PHE A 12 32.00 27.10 12.56
C PHE A 12 32.29 27.28 11.06
N SER A 13 31.36 27.97 10.39
CA SER A 13 31.55 29.19 9.55
C SER A 13 30.15 29.67 9.09
N HIS A 14 29.81 30.94 8.84
CA HIS A 14 30.21 32.29 9.20
C HIS A 14 28.99 33.21 8.86
N PHE A 15 28.80 34.30 9.60
CA PHE A 15 27.71 35.32 9.58
C PHE A 15 27.84 36.34 8.38
N PRO A 16 27.17 37.53 8.31
CA PRO A 16 25.73 37.95 8.42
C PRO A 16 25.25 39.03 7.37
N SER A 17 23.98 39.49 7.49
CA SER A 17 23.47 40.89 7.31
C SER A 17 22.62 41.32 6.06
N THR A 18 21.28 41.30 6.23
CA THR A 18 20.19 42.34 6.11
C THR A 18 20.26 43.55 5.09
N PRO A 19 19.20 44.42 4.94
CA PRO A 19 18.27 44.44 3.79
C PRO A 19 18.12 45.82 3.09
N SER A 20 17.37 45.93 1.98
CA SER A 20 16.64 47.16 1.59
C SER A 20 15.73 46.98 0.35
N LEU A 21 14.54 47.59 0.43
CA LEU A 21 13.50 47.75 -0.59
C LEU A 21 13.78 49.03 -1.43
N PRO A 22 13.29 49.15 -2.68
CA PRO A 22 12.23 50.15 -2.90
C PRO A 22 11.20 49.83 -4.02
N SER A 23 10.10 50.58 -3.93
CA SER A 23 8.85 50.62 -4.69
C SER A 23 8.96 51.26 -6.10
N SER A 24 8.19 50.76 -7.10
CA SER A 24 7.66 51.55 -8.26
C SER A 24 6.82 50.63 -9.18
N ARG A 25 5.47 50.69 -9.17
CA ARG A 25 4.53 51.45 -10.05
C ARG A 25 4.27 50.87 -11.47
N SER A 26 3.01 50.44 -11.63
CA SER A 26 2.07 50.55 -12.78
C SER A 26 2.37 49.86 -14.11
N ASP A 27 1.48 48.95 -14.53
CA ASP A 27 0.52 49.09 -15.67
C ASP A 27 -0.07 47.71 -16.02
N LEU A 28 -1.36 47.47 -15.74
CA LEU A 28 -2.46 47.44 -16.70
C LEU A 28 -2.25 46.47 -17.87
N LEU A 29 -3.07 45.41 -17.96
CA LEU A 29 -3.80 45.04 -19.20
C LEU A 29 -4.95 44.04 -18.91
N LYS A 30 -6.12 44.35 -19.50
CA LYS A 30 -7.41 43.65 -19.51
C LYS A 30 -7.36 42.37 -20.39
N VAL A 31 -8.29 41.44 -20.18
CA VAL A 31 -9.01 40.55 -21.15
C VAL A 31 -9.71 39.46 -20.33
N ALA A 32 -10.88 38.91 -20.62
CA ALA A 32 -12.13 39.33 -21.23
C ALA A 32 -13.19 38.35 -20.65
N SER A 33 -14.40 38.84 -20.43
CA SER A 33 -15.52 38.11 -19.82
C SER A 33 -16.24 37.25 -20.88
N HIS A 34 -16.46 35.96 -20.62
CA HIS A 34 -17.44 35.16 -21.35
C HIS A 34 -18.67 34.94 -20.45
N ARG A 35 -19.75 35.64 -20.80
CA ARG A 35 -21.09 35.46 -20.26
C ARG A 35 -21.71 34.21 -20.89
N PHE A 36 -22.16 33.27 -20.07
CA PHE A 36 -23.22 32.32 -20.47
C PHE A 36 -24.50 32.67 -19.70
N ALA A 37 -25.59 32.67 -20.45
CA ALA A 37 -26.87 33.27 -20.11
C ALA A 37 -27.92 32.20 -19.77
N LEU A 38 -28.77 32.52 -18.79
CA LEU A 38 -30.19 32.13 -18.61
C LEU A 38 -30.47 30.63 -18.37
N SER A 39 -31.32 30.21 -17.44
CA SER A 39 -32.69 30.66 -17.21
C SER A 39 -33.18 30.26 -15.82
N ALA A 40 -33.99 31.11 -15.20
CA ALA A 40 -34.70 30.84 -13.95
C ALA A 40 -35.97 30.03 -14.20
N THR A 41 -36.21 28.97 -13.41
CA THR A 41 -37.57 28.50 -13.09
C THR A 41 -37.63 28.14 -11.61
N LYS A 42 -38.77 28.48 -11.03
CA LYS A 42 -39.05 28.65 -9.60
C LYS A 42 -39.85 27.46 -9.08
N THR A 43 -39.48 26.98 -7.89
CA THR A 43 -40.32 26.35 -6.84
C THR A 43 -41.15 25.11 -7.19
N GLN A 44 -40.93 24.01 -6.48
CA GLN A 44 -41.91 23.45 -5.52
C GLN A 44 -41.33 22.28 -4.71
N GLN A 45 -41.64 22.29 -3.41
CA GLN A 45 -41.35 21.28 -2.39
C GLN A 45 -42.20 20.02 -2.61
N SER A 46 -41.63 18.83 -2.37
CA SER A 46 -42.27 17.57 -1.92
C SER A 46 -41.12 16.58 -1.65
N SER A 47 -40.71 16.33 -0.40
CA SER A 47 -41.18 15.25 0.49
C SER A 47 -41.06 13.81 -0.07
N VAL A 48 -40.58 12.91 0.80
CA VAL A 48 -40.55 11.44 0.73
C VAL A 48 -39.21 10.76 0.35
N THR A 49 -38.41 10.55 1.41
CA THR A 49 -37.73 9.32 1.86
C THR A 49 -37.67 8.09 0.93
N LYS A 50 -36.46 7.69 0.51
CA LYS A 50 -35.87 6.33 0.65
C LYS A 50 -34.37 6.32 0.24
N PRO A 51 -33.55 5.39 0.78
CA PRO A 51 -32.12 5.57 1.00
C PRO A 51 -31.27 5.32 -0.25
N GLN A 52 -30.27 6.18 -0.47
CA GLN A 52 -29.18 5.95 -1.42
C GLN A 52 -28.28 4.82 -0.89
N SER A 53 -28.32 3.70 -1.58
CA SER A 53 -27.36 2.60 -1.42
C SER A 53 -25.99 3.10 -1.84
N THR A 54 -25.07 3.23 -0.87
CA THR A 54 -23.68 3.60 -1.11
C THR A 54 -23.03 2.50 -1.94
N SER A 55 -22.93 2.71 -3.25
CA SER A 55 -22.27 1.81 -4.18
C SER A 55 -20.77 1.90 -3.91
N THR A 56 -20.27 1.05 -3.02
CA THR A 56 -18.83 0.85 -2.83
C THR A 56 -18.27 0.30 -4.13
N ALA A 57 -17.77 1.18 -4.98
CA ALA A 57 -17.07 0.80 -6.21
C ALA A 57 -15.80 0.06 -5.80
N ILE A 58 -15.81 -1.26 -5.98
CA ILE A 58 -14.60 -2.07 -5.93
C ILE A 58 -13.78 -1.62 -7.14
N ILE A 59 -12.57 -1.12 -6.90
CA ILE A 59 -11.68 -0.72 -7.98
C ILE A 59 -11.04 -2.01 -8.51
N GLU A 60 -11.48 -2.46 -9.68
CA GLU A 60 -10.77 -3.45 -10.48
C GLU A 60 -9.50 -2.79 -11.04
N ILE A 61 -8.32 -3.27 -10.63
CA ILE A 61 -7.03 -2.77 -11.12
C ILE A 61 -6.66 -3.60 -12.35
N ASP A 62 -7.15 -3.19 -13.53
CA ASP A 62 -7.12 -3.93 -14.81
C ASP A 62 -5.76 -4.00 -15.54
N ASN A 63 -4.65 -4.16 -14.82
CA ASN A 63 -3.36 -4.45 -15.44
C ASN A 63 -2.51 -5.23 -14.43
N PRO A 64 -1.85 -6.36 -14.79
CA PRO A 64 -0.87 -7.01 -13.93
C PRO A 64 0.42 -6.16 -13.88
N ALA A 65 0.28 -4.90 -13.49
CA ALA A 65 1.33 -4.13 -12.87
C ALA A 65 1.84 -4.92 -11.66
N SER A 66 3.16 -4.86 -11.40
CA SER A 66 3.76 -5.50 -10.23
C SER A 66 2.92 -5.23 -8.97
N VAL A 67 2.81 -6.20 -8.07
CA VAL A 67 1.96 -6.10 -6.88
C VAL A 67 2.27 -4.83 -6.08
N LYS A 68 3.55 -4.46 -6.02
CA LYS A 68 4.03 -3.18 -5.47
C LYS A 68 3.38 -1.95 -6.11
N ARG A 69 3.21 -1.92 -7.43
CA ARG A 69 2.56 -0.81 -8.15
C ARG A 69 1.06 -0.74 -7.87
N GLN A 70 0.36 -1.88 -7.83
CA GLN A 70 -1.07 -1.92 -7.47
C GLN A 70 -1.28 -1.42 -6.03
N LEU A 71 -0.45 -1.89 -5.10
CA LEU A 71 -0.44 -1.40 -3.72
C LEU A 71 -0.14 0.10 -3.66
N ALA A 72 0.84 0.58 -4.42
CA ALA A 72 1.15 2.01 -4.47
C ALA A 72 -0.05 2.85 -4.93
N GLN A 73 -0.86 2.37 -5.89
CA GLN A 73 -2.09 3.07 -6.30
C GLN A 73 -3.13 3.13 -5.18
N LEU A 74 -3.34 2.05 -4.44
CA LEU A 74 -4.26 2.04 -3.29
C LEU A 74 -3.78 3.01 -2.19
N PHE A 75 -2.47 3.00 -1.90
CA PHE A 75 -1.88 3.90 -0.92
C PHE A 75 -1.90 5.35 -1.38
N ASP A 76 -1.74 5.66 -2.68
CA ASP A 76 -1.85 7.02 -3.20
C ASP A 76 -3.22 7.63 -2.90
N LEU A 77 -4.30 6.87 -3.16
CA LEU A 77 -5.66 7.29 -2.85
C LEU A 77 -5.84 7.54 -1.34
N SER A 78 -5.42 6.58 -0.52
CA SER A 78 -5.50 6.70 0.95
C SER A 78 -4.70 7.89 1.50
N LEU A 79 -3.51 8.15 0.94
CA LEU A 79 -2.63 9.24 1.37
C LEU A 79 -3.24 10.61 1.07
N ARG A 80 -3.88 10.77 -0.09
CA ARG A 80 -4.58 12.01 -0.46
C ARG A 80 -5.73 12.34 0.49
N GLU A 81 -6.47 11.32 0.92
CA GLU A 81 -7.54 11.48 1.92
C GLU A 81 -7.00 11.72 3.34
N THR A 82 -5.83 11.13 3.67
CA THR A 82 -5.26 11.24 5.02
C THR A 82 -4.59 12.58 5.27
N VAL A 83 -3.92 13.15 4.26
CA VAL A 83 -3.16 14.41 4.35
C VAL A 83 -3.41 15.31 3.14
N PRO A 84 -4.63 15.85 2.99
CA PRO A 84 -5.00 16.67 1.83
C PRO A 84 -4.15 17.94 1.68
N ASP A 85 -3.56 18.44 2.77
CA ASP A 85 -2.67 19.60 2.77
C ASP A 85 -1.29 19.34 2.14
N GLU A 86 -0.93 18.08 1.90
CA GLU A 86 0.37 17.67 1.34
C GLU A 86 0.14 16.88 0.03
N PRO A 87 -0.20 17.54 -1.10
CA PRO A 87 -0.65 16.87 -2.32
C PRO A 87 0.44 16.11 -3.09
N HIS A 88 1.69 16.16 -2.64
CA HIS A 88 2.85 15.57 -3.34
C HIS A 88 3.47 14.39 -2.59
N VAL A 89 2.71 13.70 -1.75
CA VAL A 89 3.19 12.53 -1.02
C VAL A 89 3.17 11.30 -1.93
N VAL A 90 4.35 10.87 -2.37
CA VAL A 90 4.51 9.64 -3.15
C VAL A 90 4.42 8.41 -2.22
N PRO A 91 3.63 7.38 -2.55
CA PRO A 91 3.59 6.12 -1.80
C PRO A 91 4.96 5.42 -1.75
N LEU A 92 5.39 5.05 -0.56
CA LEU A 92 6.64 4.35 -0.26
C LEU A 92 6.29 2.93 0.17
N VAL A 93 6.03 2.07 -0.81
CA VAL A 93 5.67 0.65 -0.61
C VAL A 93 6.87 -0.22 -0.89
N ASP A 94 7.24 -1.08 0.07
CA ASP A 94 8.34 -2.04 -0.06
C ASP A 94 7.92 -3.42 0.42
N ALA A 95 8.56 -4.47 -0.06
CA ALA A 95 8.39 -5.81 0.48
C ALA A 95 8.81 -5.83 1.96
N CYS A 96 8.04 -6.52 2.81
CA CYS A 96 8.35 -6.64 4.23
C CYS A 96 9.63 -7.44 4.44
N ALA A 97 10.67 -6.81 4.98
CA ALA A 97 11.85 -7.53 5.45
C ALA A 97 11.51 -8.36 6.70
N VAL A 98 11.97 -9.61 6.74
CA VAL A 98 11.97 -10.43 7.96
C VAL A 98 12.96 -9.80 8.93
N LYS A 99 12.48 -9.27 10.06
CA LYS A 99 13.34 -8.71 11.11
C LYS A 99 13.19 -9.53 12.38
N GLY A 100 14.29 -10.06 12.89
CA GLY A 100 14.30 -10.86 14.12
C GLY A 100 13.49 -12.15 14.05
N GLY A 101 13.34 -12.75 12.87
CA GLY A 101 12.56 -13.98 12.67
C GLY A 101 11.05 -13.79 12.61
N ALA A 102 10.55 -12.55 12.81
CA ALA A 102 9.14 -12.22 12.64
C ALA A 102 8.89 -11.58 11.27
N LYS A 103 7.84 -12.05 10.58
CA LYS A 103 7.32 -11.45 9.35
C LYS A 103 6.08 -10.62 9.71
N PHE A 104 6.12 -9.32 9.42
CA PHE A 104 5.04 -8.38 9.77
C PHE A 104 3.93 -8.27 8.72
N GLY A 105 4.18 -8.79 7.52
CA GLY A 105 3.30 -8.74 6.36
C GLY A 105 4.05 -9.20 5.12
N ASP A 106 3.43 -9.08 3.94
CA ASP A 106 4.07 -9.29 2.64
C ASP A 106 4.67 -7.98 2.13
N TYR A 107 3.95 -6.86 2.30
CA TYR A 107 4.39 -5.51 1.93
C TYR A 107 4.22 -4.53 3.09
N GLN A 108 4.91 -3.40 3.03
CA GLN A 108 4.87 -2.35 4.03
C GLN A 108 4.84 -0.98 3.37
N CYS A 109 3.98 -0.09 3.86
CA CYS A 109 3.97 1.33 3.53
C CYS A 109 4.66 2.14 4.64
N ASN A 110 5.65 2.93 4.25
CA ASN A 110 6.57 3.64 5.13
C ASN A 110 6.29 5.15 5.25
N ASN A 111 5.18 5.62 4.68
CA ASN A 111 4.88 7.05 4.55
C ASN A 111 4.67 7.77 5.88
N ALA A 112 4.08 7.12 6.88
CA ALA A 112 3.61 7.79 8.09
C ALA A 112 4.72 8.54 8.84
N MET A 113 5.93 7.99 8.88
CA MET A 113 7.09 8.62 9.54
C MET A 113 7.54 9.89 8.84
N GLY A 114 7.61 9.85 7.50
CA GLY A 114 7.98 11.01 6.69
C GLY A 114 6.93 12.12 6.77
N ILE A 115 5.66 11.74 6.73
CA ILE A 115 4.52 12.65 6.90
C ILE A 115 4.56 13.30 8.28
N TRP A 116 4.70 12.51 9.35
CA TRP A 116 4.79 13.02 10.71
C TRP A 116 5.91 14.04 10.87
N SER A 117 7.07 13.78 10.28
CA SER A 117 8.23 14.68 10.35
C SER A 117 7.96 16.03 9.68
N ARG A 118 7.17 16.07 8.60
CA ARG A 118 6.75 17.31 7.92
C ARG A 118 5.64 18.05 8.64
N MET A 119 4.79 17.32 9.37
CA MET A 119 3.61 17.86 10.04
C MET A 119 3.85 18.22 11.51
N LYS A 120 4.93 17.74 12.11
CA LYS A 120 5.29 18.04 13.50
C LYS A 120 5.47 19.55 13.69
N GLY A 121 4.53 20.18 14.39
CA GLY A 121 4.49 21.64 14.62
C GLY A 121 3.33 22.35 13.93
N LYS A 122 2.67 21.70 12.96
CA LYS A 122 1.36 22.10 12.45
C LYS A 122 0.26 21.55 13.37
N GLN A 123 -0.87 22.24 13.50
CA GLN A 123 -2.05 21.70 14.19
C GLN A 123 -2.68 20.61 13.33
N THR A 124 -2.16 19.41 13.44
CA THR A 124 -2.63 18.23 12.72
C THR A 124 -3.18 17.29 13.77
N GLY A 125 -4.44 16.86 13.64
CA GLY A 125 -5.14 16.09 14.68
C GLY A 125 -4.51 14.74 15.06
N PHE A 126 -3.37 14.41 14.48
CA PHE A 126 -2.64 13.17 14.69
C PHE A 126 -1.74 13.24 15.93
N ARG A 127 -1.82 12.20 16.77
CA ARG A 127 -0.99 12.01 17.97
C ARG A 127 0.25 11.18 17.67
N GLY A 128 0.99 11.54 16.62
CA GLY A 128 2.21 10.83 16.20
C GLY A 128 2.06 9.99 14.94
N PRO A 129 3.16 9.41 14.45
CA PRO A 129 3.16 8.64 13.20
C PRO A 129 2.29 7.37 13.23
N PRO A 130 2.11 6.63 14.35
CA PRO A 130 1.15 5.52 14.39
C PRO A 130 -0.30 5.96 14.12
N ALA A 131 -0.69 7.17 14.56
CA ALA A 131 -2.01 7.71 14.29
C ALA A 131 -2.21 8.02 12.80
N ILE A 132 -1.15 8.49 12.12
CA ILE A 132 -1.15 8.67 10.66
C ILE A 132 -1.24 7.31 9.98
N GLY A 133 -0.47 6.31 10.41
CA GLY A 133 -0.55 4.95 9.89
C GLY A 133 -1.96 4.36 9.99
N GLN A 134 -2.64 4.58 11.12
CA GLN A 134 -4.02 4.13 11.30
C GLN A 134 -4.99 4.86 10.38
N ALA A 135 -4.81 6.17 10.19
CA ALA A 135 -5.64 6.95 9.27
C ALA A 135 -5.45 6.51 7.81
N ILE A 136 -4.20 6.17 7.41
CA ILE A 136 -3.92 5.57 6.11
C ILE A 136 -4.73 4.27 5.95
N ILE A 137 -4.71 3.36 6.92
CA ILE A 137 -5.49 2.11 6.85
C ILE A 137 -6.98 2.39 6.73
N ASN A 138 -7.51 3.34 7.51
CA ASN A 138 -8.94 3.67 7.49
C ASN A 138 -9.40 4.28 6.16
N ASN A 139 -8.50 4.95 5.45
CA ASN A 139 -8.76 5.59 4.16
C ASN A 139 -8.39 4.71 2.96
N LEU A 140 -7.98 3.46 3.17
CA LEU A 140 -7.74 2.53 2.07
C LEU A 140 -9.06 2.22 1.34
N PRO A 141 -9.11 2.34 0.01
CA PRO A 141 -10.27 1.90 -0.75
C PRO A 141 -10.39 0.37 -0.65
N PRO A 142 -11.61 -0.17 -0.71
CA PRO A 142 -11.82 -1.62 -0.71
C PRO A 142 -11.11 -2.30 -1.88
N SER A 143 -10.42 -3.41 -1.60
CA SER A 143 -9.64 -4.16 -2.59
C SER A 143 -9.62 -5.64 -2.25
N GLU A 144 -9.79 -6.49 -3.27
CA GLU A 144 -9.69 -7.95 -3.12
C GLU A 144 -8.25 -8.44 -2.89
N MET A 145 -7.26 -7.60 -3.23
CA MET A 145 -5.83 -7.89 -3.10
C MET A 145 -5.36 -7.92 -1.64
N ILE A 146 -5.99 -7.13 -0.75
CA ILE A 146 -5.57 -6.96 0.64
C ILE A 146 -6.41 -7.87 1.54
N ASP A 147 -5.75 -8.78 2.26
CA ASP A 147 -6.39 -9.61 3.30
C ASP A 147 -6.53 -8.84 4.60
N SER A 148 -5.45 -8.21 5.05
CA SER A 148 -5.43 -7.41 6.27
C SER A 148 -4.31 -6.35 6.26
N CYS A 149 -4.54 -5.29 7.02
CA CYS A 149 -3.54 -4.24 7.28
C CYS A 149 -3.34 -4.05 8.79
N SER A 150 -2.11 -3.74 9.20
CA SER A 150 -1.79 -3.44 10.60
C SER A 150 -0.78 -2.31 10.73
N VAL A 151 -0.84 -1.55 11.83
CA VAL A 151 0.18 -0.54 12.15
C VAL A 151 1.20 -1.15 13.11
N ALA A 152 2.49 -1.03 12.80
CA ALA A 152 3.57 -1.51 13.65
C ALA A 152 4.58 -0.42 14.01
N GLY A 153 5.11 -0.54 15.23
CA GLY A 153 6.28 0.21 15.69
C GLY A 153 6.12 1.72 15.54
N PRO A 154 7.10 2.41 14.91
CA PRO A 154 7.07 3.87 14.73
C PRO A 154 5.88 4.40 13.90
N GLY A 155 5.17 3.55 13.15
CA GLY A 155 4.09 3.95 12.25
C GLY A 155 4.12 3.25 10.90
N PHE A 156 4.74 2.08 10.80
CA PHE A 156 4.74 1.29 9.57
C PHE A 156 3.36 0.68 9.33
N VAL A 157 2.87 0.73 8.10
CA VAL A 157 1.61 0.08 7.72
C VAL A 157 1.94 -1.21 6.99
N ASN A 158 1.75 -2.36 7.64
CA ASN A 158 1.98 -3.67 7.05
C ASN A 158 0.74 -4.16 6.31
N VAL A 159 0.94 -4.86 5.21
CA VAL A 159 -0.10 -5.43 4.35
C VAL A 159 0.13 -6.93 4.21
N VAL A 160 -0.93 -7.71 4.45
CA VAL A 160 -1.00 -9.13 4.11
C VAL A 160 -1.83 -9.26 2.85
N LEU A 161 -1.31 -9.97 1.84
CA LEU A 161 -2.03 -10.19 0.59
C LEU A 161 -3.05 -11.31 0.73
N SER A 162 -4.17 -11.15 0.02
CA SER A 162 -5.20 -12.17 -0.09
C SER A 162 -4.67 -13.39 -0.84
N LYS A 163 -4.65 -14.53 -0.15
CA LYS A 163 -4.28 -15.83 -0.74
C LYS A 163 -5.20 -16.21 -1.90
N LYS A 164 -6.49 -15.83 -1.81
CA LYS A 164 -7.48 -16.06 -2.85
C LYS A 164 -7.13 -15.24 -4.10
N TRP A 165 -6.89 -13.95 -3.93
CA TRP A 165 -6.50 -13.06 -5.03
C TRP A 165 -5.19 -13.50 -5.69
N ILE A 166 -4.20 -13.90 -4.88
CA ILE A 166 -2.94 -14.50 -5.33
C ILE A 166 -3.19 -15.72 -6.22
N ALA A 167 -4.03 -16.65 -5.77
CA ALA A 167 -4.36 -17.85 -6.53
C ALA A 167 -5.08 -17.51 -7.85
N GLU A 168 -5.99 -16.53 -7.84
CA GLU A 168 -6.75 -16.14 -9.03
C GLU A 168 -5.90 -15.42 -10.08
N ASN A 169 -4.94 -14.59 -9.65
CA ASN A 169 -4.13 -13.76 -10.55
C ASN A 169 -2.83 -14.43 -11.00
N PHE A 170 -2.32 -15.39 -10.21
CA PHE A 170 -1.00 -15.98 -10.43
C PHE A 170 -1.00 -17.51 -10.31
N SER A 171 -2.16 -18.18 -10.34
CA SER A 171 -2.18 -19.64 -10.39
C SER A 171 -1.30 -20.12 -11.54
N PRO A 172 -0.41 -21.10 -11.30
CA PRO A 172 0.27 -21.75 -12.40
C PRO A 172 -0.81 -22.32 -13.33
N ALA A 173 -0.70 -22.02 -14.62
CA ALA A 173 -1.56 -22.63 -15.63
C ALA A 173 -1.61 -24.15 -15.37
N PRO A 174 -2.79 -24.80 -15.45
CA PRO A 174 -2.86 -26.24 -15.31
C PRO A 174 -1.87 -26.88 -16.29
N PRO A 175 -1.20 -27.99 -15.91
CA PRO A 175 -0.15 -28.59 -16.72
C PRO A 175 -0.65 -28.81 -18.15
N ARG A 176 -0.01 -28.16 -19.13
CA ARG A 176 -0.43 -28.16 -20.54
C ARG A 176 -0.34 -29.52 -21.26
N ASN A 177 0.02 -30.59 -20.57
CA ASN A 177 -0.01 -31.96 -21.05
C ASN A 177 -0.74 -32.86 -20.04
N ALA A 178 -2.05 -32.68 -19.93
CA ALA A 178 -2.95 -33.76 -19.55
C ALA A 178 -3.84 -34.08 -20.77
N THR A 179 -3.21 -34.37 -21.91
CA THR A 179 -3.86 -35.19 -22.93
C THR A 179 -4.09 -36.56 -22.32
N MET A 180 -5.30 -36.77 -21.81
CA MET A 180 -6.17 -37.90 -22.12
C MET A 180 -5.47 -39.05 -22.90
N SER A 181 -4.57 -39.79 -22.25
CA SER A 181 -4.08 -41.10 -22.70
C SER A 181 -3.11 -41.72 -21.68
N ASP A 182 -3.49 -41.80 -20.41
CA ASP A 182 -2.98 -42.90 -19.59
C ASP A 182 -4.08 -43.97 -19.56
N PRO A 183 -3.93 -45.09 -20.29
CA PRO A 183 -4.81 -46.23 -20.12
C PRO A 183 -4.67 -46.74 -18.68
N PRO A 184 -5.73 -47.34 -18.10
CA PRO A 184 -5.64 -47.89 -16.75
C PRO A 184 -4.44 -48.83 -16.69
N VAL A 185 -3.53 -48.56 -15.74
CA VAL A 185 -2.45 -49.48 -15.42
C VAL A 185 -3.08 -50.83 -15.10
N ASN A 186 -2.94 -51.76 -16.03
CA ASN A 186 -3.27 -53.16 -15.79
C ASN A 186 -2.23 -53.65 -14.79
N THR A 187 -2.58 -53.55 -13.51
CA THR A 187 -1.88 -54.15 -12.39
C THR A 187 -1.84 -55.66 -12.61
N VAL A 188 -0.74 -56.15 -13.16
CA VAL A 188 -0.33 -57.55 -13.02
C VAL A 188 -0.01 -57.79 -11.55
N PRO A 189 -0.66 -58.76 -10.88
CA PRO A 189 -0.37 -59.06 -9.49
C PRO A 189 0.89 -59.92 -9.43
N SER A 190 2.02 -59.33 -9.04
CA SER A 190 3.18 -60.11 -8.59
C SER A 190 3.40 -59.89 -7.10
N SER A 191 3.05 -60.96 -6.40
CA SER A 191 3.40 -61.36 -5.04
C SER A 191 4.72 -60.84 -4.48
N GLY A 192 4.65 -60.37 -3.24
CA GLY A 192 5.70 -60.53 -2.22
C GLY A 192 6.83 -59.51 -2.26
N ASP A 193 6.77 -58.51 -1.37
CA ASP A 193 7.70 -58.47 -0.22
C ASP A 193 7.23 -57.43 0.79
N THR A 194 7.35 -57.80 2.06
CA THR A 194 7.01 -57.01 3.23
C THR A 194 8.19 -56.12 3.62
N GLY A 195 7.99 -54.79 3.71
CA GLY A 195 8.95 -53.97 4.45
C GLY A 195 9.04 -52.50 4.05
N SER A 196 8.79 -51.64 5.03
CA SER A 196 9.32 -50.28 5.17
C SER A 196 8.59 -49.12 4.45
N THR A 197 7.78 -48.44 5.26
CA THR A 197 7.36 -47.03 5.27
C THR A 197 8.21 -46.02 4.47
N PRO A 198 7.57 -45.11 3.69
CA PRO A 198 8.15 -43.82 3.34
C PRO A 198 7.54 -42.71 4.23
N ILE A 199 8.32 -42.22 5.21
CA ILE A 199 7.98 -41.06 6.06
C ILE A 199 9.09 -40.02 5.86
N ARG A 200 8.72 -38.80 5.42
CA ARG A 200 9.50 -37.52 5.36
C ARG A 200 10.03 -37.04 4.01
N GLN A 201 9.15 -36.58 3.12
CA GLN A 201 9.60 -35.63 2.07
C GLN A 201 8.66 -34.45 1.78
N CYS A 202 7.54 -34.29 2.50
CA CYS A 202 6.53 -33.29 2.13
C CYS A 202 6.70 -31.89 2.76
N ALA A 203 7.62 -31.68 3.71
CA ALA A 203 7.71 -30.39 4.42
C ALA A 203 8.53 -29.31 3.68
N THR A 204 9.51 -29.69 2.86
CA THR A 204 10.42 -28.72 2.20
C THR A 204 9.78 -28.01 1.01
N ALA A 205 8.79 -28.63 0.36
CA ALA A 205 8.14 -28.05 -0.82
C ALA A 205 7.30 -26.81 -0.48
N CYS A 206 6.66 -26.75 0.69
CA CYS A 206 5.79 -25.62 1.05
C CYS A 206 6.55 -24.30 1.23
N SER A 207 7.73 -24.33 1.84
CA SER A 207 8.51 -23.09 2.07
C SER A 207 9.10 -22.53 0.78
N PHE A 208 9.53 -23.40 -0.14
CA PHE A 208 10.14 -22.99 -1.40
C PHE A 208 9.14 -22.29 -2.34
N VAL A 209 7.89 -22.76 -2.35
CA VAL A 209 6.82 -22.13 -3.14
C VAL A 209 6.58 -20.70 -2.66
N SER A 210 6.65 -20.44 -1.36
CA SER A 210 6.40 -19.10 -0.82
C SER A 210 7.53 -18.10 -1.13
N GLU A 211 8.79 -18.53 -1.11
CA GLU A 211 9.93 -17.65 -1.48
C GLU A 211 10.01 -17.39 -2.99
N CYS A 212 9.79 -18.42 -3.83
CA CYS A 212 9.74 -18.23 -5.28
C CYS A 212 8.59 -17.30 -5.70
N TYR A 213 7.46 -17.36 -4.99
CA TYR A 213 6.30 -16.54 -5.29
C TYR A 213 6.56 -15.05 -5.01
N ILE A 214 7.17 -14.71 -3.87
CA ILE A 214 7.55 -13.32 -3.58
C ILE A 214 8.54 -12.78 -4.61
N PHE A 215 9.52 -13.60 -5.03
CA PHE A 215 10.48 -13.18 -6.06
C PHE A 215 9.83 -12.97 -7.44
N ALA A 216 8.83 -13.78 -7.79
CA ALA A 216 8.10 -13.64 -9.05
C ALA A 216 7.18 -12.39 -9.09
N LEU A 217 6.75 -11.88 -7.94
CA LEU A 217 5.89 -10.70 -7.86
C LEU A 217 6.62 -9.34 -7.95
N ASP A 218 7.95 -9.35 -7.74
CA ASP A 218 8.80 -8.14 -7.76
C ASP A 218 9.62 -7.98 -9.07
N LEU A 219 9.50 -8.91 -10.04
CA LEU A 219 10.04 -8.78 -11.41
C LEU A 219 9.02 -8.13 -12.36
#